data_AF-A0A0L8FI03-F1
#
_entry.id   AF-A0A0L8FI03-F1
#
_cell.length_a   1.000
_cell.length_b   1.000
_cell.length_c   1.000
_cell.angle_alpha   90.00
_cell.angle_beta   90.00
_cell.angle_gamma   90.00
#
_symmetry.space_group_name_H-M   'P 1'
#
loop_
_entity.id
_entity.type
_entity.pdbx_description
1 polymer ?
#
loop_
_entity_poly.entity_id
_entity_poly.type
_entity_poly.pdbx_seq_one_letter_code
_entity_poly.pdbx_strand_id
1 'polypeptide(L)'
;MREKPLKASAYITFLSAIGFLIKYNPNENSFTYSLMENANKLALVGQAIRSPKTEKHLSELVANMRDSKLVHINLGICSFMYEDNYTQGLGLFVAQCSKLKTPWLEISKSIVDVGIFGYWIYLEDAMKNYDINENEWDETGNMKASSR
;
A
#
# COMPACT_ATOMS: atom_id res chain seq x y z
N MET A 1 27.28 18.48 27.53
CA MET A 1 27.75 17.97 26.22
C MET A 1 29.21 17.51 26.19
N ARG A 2 30.07 17.89 27.15
CA ARG A 2 31.53 17.61 27.12
C ARG A 2 31.97 16.22 27.60
N GLU A 3 31.11 15.43 28.25
CA GLU A 3 31.54 14.16 28.88
C GLU A 3 31.36 12.91 28.01
N LYS A 4 30.48 12.94 26.98
CA LYS A 4 30.24 11.79 26.08
C LYS A 4 29.84 12.24 24.66
N PRO A 5 30.77 12.78 23.85
CA PRO A 5 30.47 13.33 22.52
C PRO A 5 29.87 12.28 21.56
N LEU A 6 30.26 11.01 21.70
CA LEU A 6 29.66 9.89 20.94
C LEU A 6 28.17 9.72 21.22
N LYS A 7 27.74 9.81 22.49
CA LYS A 7 26.33 9.67 22.84
C LYS A 7 25.50 10.84 22.29
N ALA A 8 26.03 12.05 22.41
CA ALA A 8 25.37 13.24 21.86
C ALA A 8 25.20 13.14 20.33
N SER A 9 26.24 12.68 19.62
CA SER A 9 26.19 12.48 18.17
C SER A 9 25.14 11.42 17.79
N ALA A 10 25.08 10.30 18.52
CA ALA A 10 24.07 9.27 18.29
C ALA A 10 22.64 9.80 18.49
N TYR A 11 22.39 10.60 19.53
CA TYR A 11 21.07 11.21 19.75
C TYR A 11 20.71 12.19 18.63
N ILE A 12 21.65 13.03 18.19
CA ILE A 12 21.39 14.00 17.10
C ILE A 12 21.08 13.26 15.80
N THR A 13 21.85 12.24 15.44
CA THR A 13 21.58 11.43 14.24
C THR A 13 20.20 10.78 14.32
N PHE A 14 19.86 10.16 15.44
CA PHE A 14 18.55 9.53 15.64
C PHE A 14 17.40 10.53 15.53
N LEU A 15 17.52 11.69 16.18
CA LEU A 15 16.49 12.72 16.15
C LEU A 15 16.33 13.33 14.75
N SER A 16 17.44 13.52 14.04
CA SER A 16 17.44 13.97 12.64
C SER A 16 16.80 12.94 11.71
N ALA A 17 17.06 11.65 11.93
CA ALA A 17 16.46 10.56 11.17
C ALA A 17 14.95 10.47 11.40
N ILE A 18 14.48 10.60 12.65
CA ILE A 18 13.05 10.68 12.96
C ILE A 18 12.41 11.89 12.31
N GLY A 19 13.03 13.08 12.43
CA GLY A 19 12.51 14.30 11.79
C GLY A 19 12.41 14.16 10.27
N PHE A 20 13.39 13.48 9.66
CA PHE A 20 13.37 13.13 8.24
C PHE A 20 12.22 12.17 7.92
N LEU A 21 12.06 11.08 8.67
CA LEU A 21 10.97 10.12 8.49
C LEU A 21 9.59 10.76 8.58
N ILE A 22 9.38 11.64 9.56
CA ILE A 22 8.10 12.36 9.73
C ILE A 22 7.84 13.27 8.52
N LYS A 23 8.87 13.96 8.02
CA LYS A 23 8.74 14.87 6.87
C LYS A 23 8.39 14.12 5.58
N TYR A 24 8.94 12.93 5.39
CA TYR A 24 8.70 12.11 4.19
C TYR A 24 7.63 11.04 4.40
N ASN A 25 6.85 11.09 5.49
CA ASN A 25 5.80 10.11 5.72
C ASN A 25 4.65 10.30 4.72
N PRO A 26 4.27 9.28 3.93
CA PRO A 26 3.21 9.42 2.94
C PRO A 26 1.84 9.61 3.61
N ASN A 27 0.95 10.31 2.91
CA ASN A 27 -0.43 10.56 3.33
C ASN A 27 -1.42 9.80 2.43
N GLU A 28 -2.71 9.84 2.79
CA GLU A 28 -3.77 9.21 2.00
C GLU A 28 -3.77 9.66 0.52
N ASN A 29 -3.59 10.95 0.24
CA ASN A 29 -3.52 11.46 -1.12
C ASN A 29 -2.36 10.87 -1.93
N SER A 30 -1.21 10.67 -1.28
CA SER A 30 -0.05 10.00 -1.89
C SER A 30 -0.39 8.56 -2.26
N PHE A 31 -1.12 7.83 -1.41
CA PHE A 31 -1.60 6.49 -1.75
C PHE A 31 -2.50 6.51 -2.98
N THR A 32 -3.52 7.36 -2.97
CA THR A 32 -4.47 7.49 -4.08
C THR A 32 -3.76 7.83 -5.39
N TYR A 33 -2.81 8.78 -5.34
CA TYR A 33 -2.01 9.15 -6.50
C TYR A 33 -1.17 7.97 -7.01
N SER A 34 -0.42 7.30 -6.14
CA SER A 34 0.39 6.12 -6.50
C SER A 34 -0.46 4.98 -7.06
N LEU A 35 -1.65 4.73 -6.50
CA LEU A 35 -2.56 3.71 -6.99
C LEU A 35 -3.08 4.04 -8.39
N MET A 36 -3.50 5.28 -8.65
CA MET A 36 -3.94 5.72 -9.97
C MET A 36 -2.81 5.69 -11.00
N GLU A 37 -1.61 6.15 -10.61
CA GLU A 37 -0.43 6.10 -11.48
C GLU A 37 -0.08 4.66 -11.87
N ASN A 38 -0.08 3.74 -10.91
CA ASN A 38 0.23 2.33 -11.14
C ASN A 38 -0.86 1.63 -11.95
N ALA A 39 -2.13 1.96 -11.72
CA ALA A 39 -3.25 1.49 -12.56
C ALA A 39 -3.09 1.96 -14.02
N ASN A 40 -2.67 3.20 -14.24
CA ASN A 40 -2.38 3.73 -15.56
C ASN A 40 -1.19 3.00 -16.21
N LYS A 41 -0.09 2.76 -15.48
CA LYS A 41 1.06 1.97 -15.98
C LYS A 41 0.61 0.58 -16.41
N LEU A 42 -0.20 -0.10 -15.60
CA LEU A 42 -0.75 -1.40 -15.93
C LEU A 42 -1.67 -1.36 -17.16
N ALA A 43 -2.46 -0.30 -17.33
CA ALA A 43 -3.35 -0.13 -18.48
C ALA A 43 -2.59 0.06 -19.82
N LEU A 44 -1.34 0.52 -19.78
CA LEU A 44 -0.47 0.60 -20.95
C LEU A 44 0.06 -0.77 -21.40
N VAL A 45 0.01 -1.78 -20.51
CA VAL A 45 0.47 -3.14 -20.78
C VAL A 45 -0.67 -3.97 -21.36
N GLY A 46 -0.41 -4.66 -22.46
CA GLY A 46 -1.39 -5.52 -23.13
C GLY A 46 -1.85 -6.67 -22.23
N GLN A 47 -3.12 -7.09 -22.37
CA GLN A 47 -3.71 -8.10 -21.50
C GLN A 47 -3.02 -9.48 -21.57
N ALA A 48 -2.35 -9.77 -22.70
CA ALA A 48 -1.62 -11.02 -22.89
C ALA A 48 -0.37 -11.09 -21.99
N ILE A 49 0.37 -9.98 -21.86
CA ILE A 49 1.69 -9.92 -21.22
C ILE A 49 1.65 -9.40 -19.77
N ARG A 50 0.53 -8.82 -19.32
CA ARG A 50 0.41 -8.30 -17.94
C ARG A 50 0.30 -9.40 -16.89
N SER A 51 0.85 -9.14 -15.70
CA SER A 51 0.73 -10.03 -14.56
C SER A 51 -0.71 -10.10 -14.03
N PRO A 52 -1.34 -11.28 -14.00
CA PRO A 52 -2.70 -11.44 -13.47
C PRO A 52 -2.77 -11.22 -11.95
N LYS A 53 -1.66 -11.45 -11.23
CA LYS A 53 -1.56 -11.22 -9.78
C LYS A 53 -1.63 -9.72 -9.49
N THR A 54 -0.82 -8.94 -10.20
CA THR A 54 -0.78 -7.48 -10.08
C THR A 54 -2.11 -6.86 -10.50
N GLU A 55 -2.68 -7.31 -11.62
CA GLU A 55 -3.99 -6.85 -12.06
C GLU A 55 -5.08 -7.06 -11.02
N LYS A 56 -5.18 -8.28 -10.48
CA LYS A 56 -6.16 -8.62 -9.46
C LYS A 56 -6.00 -7.71 -8.23
N HIS A 57 -4.77 -7.56 -7.75
CA HIS A 57 -4.48 -6.74 -6.58
C HIS A 57 -4.86 -5.27 -6.79
N LEU A 58 -4.43 -4.63 -7.89
CA LEU A 58 -4.81 -3.24 -8.16
C LEU A 58 -6.32 -3.09 -8.37
N SER A 59 -6.98 -4.05 -9.01
CA SER A 59 -8.42 -3.99 -9.23
C SER A 59 -9.21 -4.06 -7.93
N GLU A 60 -8.79 -4.90 -6.98
CA GLU A 60 -9.35 -4.97 -5.63
C GLU A 60 -9.13 -3.66 -4.86
N LEU A 61 -7.92 -3.09 -4.91
CA LEU A 61 -7.61 -1.80 -4.28
C LEU A 61 -8.47 -0.65 -4.84
N VAL A 62 -8.62 -0.57 -6.16
CA VAL A 62 -9.45 0.44 -6.82
C VAL A 62 -10.93 0.25 -6.45
N ALA A 63 -11.41 -0.99 -6.33
CA ALA A 63 -12.76 -1.27 -5.87
C ALA A 63 -12.97 -0.83 -4.41
N ASN A 64 -12.01 -1.12 -3.53
CA ASN A 64 -12.07 -0.71 -2.11
C ASN A 64 -12.02 0.81 -1.94
N MET A 65 -11.23 1.50 -2.78
CA MET A 65 -11.19 2.96 -2.84
C MET A 65 -12.54 3.54 -3.29
N ARG A 66 -13.13 2.98 -4.36
CA ARG A 66 -14.45 3.39 -4.87
C ARG A 66 -15.54 3.22 -3.81
N ASP A 67 -15.49 2.15 -3.03
CA ASP A 67 -16.45 1.85 -1.97
C ASP A 67 -16.18 2.62 -0.66
N SER A 68 -15.16 3.50 -0.63
CA SER A 68 -14.69 4.24 0.55
C SER A 68 -14.48 3.36 1.78
N LYS A 69 -13.84 2.19 1.57
CA LYS A 69 -13.46 1.24 2.61
C LYS A 69 -12.00 1.38 3.06
N LEU A 70 -11.20 2.16 2.35
CA LEU A 70 -9.80 2.40 2.70
C LEU A 70 -9.69 3.50 3.74
N VAL A 71 -8.96 3.24 4.82
CA VAL A 71 -8.73 4.19 5.90
C VAL A 71 -7.23 4.35 6.16
N HIS A 72 -6.79 5.60 6.26
CA HIS A 72 -5.40 5.97 6.54
C HIS A 72 -5.16 6.19 8.04
N ILE A 73 -4.09 5.59 8.57
CA ILE A 73 -3.57 5.86 9.92
C ILE A 73 -2.14 6.38 9.78
N ASN A 74 -1.88 7.54 10.37
CA ASN A 74 -0.54 8.13 10.45
C ASN A 74 0.05 7.92 11.86
N LEU A 75 1.22 7.26 11.95
CA LEU A 75 1.97 7.06 13.20
C LEU A 75 3.19 7.99 13.34
N GLY A 76 3.26 9.05 12.53
CA GLY A 76 4.36 9.99 12.47
C GLY A 76 5.47 9.52 11.53
N ILE A 77 6.17 8.43 11.88
CA ILE A 77 7.31 7.92 11.10
C ILE A 77 6.92 6.96 9.97
N CYS A 78 5.72 6.38 10.06
CA CYS A 78 5.14 5.49 9.07
C CYS A 78 3.63 5.73 8.99
N SER A 79 3.05 5.24 7.91
CA SER A 79 1.64 5.31 7.61
C SER A 79 1.12 3.90 7.33
N PHE A 80 -0.12 3.63 7.71
CA PHE A 80 -0.80 2.40 7.38
C PHE A 80 -2.06 2.71 6.59
N MET A 81 -2.32 1.90 5.57
CA MET A 81 -3.61 1.81 4.90
C MET A 81 -4.25 0.50 5.31
N TYR A 82 -5.50 0.54 5.75
CA TYR A 82 -6.25 -0.67 6.08
C TYR A 82 -7.65 -0.63 5.48
N GLU A 83 -8.23 -1.80 5.27
CA GLU A 83 -9.60 -1.94 4.81
C GLU A 83 -10.54 -2.01 6.04
N ASP A 84 -11.52 -1.13 6.09
CA ASP A 84 -12.61 -1.21 7.06
C ASP A 84 -13.80 -1.95 6.44
N ASN A 85 -14.50 -2.72 7.27
CA ASN A 85 -15.64 -3.53 6.85
C ASN A 85 -16.86 -2.65 6.47
N TYR A 86 -16.84 -1.37 6.81
CA TYR A 86 -17.96 -0.44 6.65
C TYR A 86 -17.57 0.76 5.82
N THR A 87 -18.36 1.06 4.79
CA THR A 87 -18.22 2.27 3.98
C THR A 87 -18.50 3.51 4.82
N GLN A 88 -17.54 4.44 4.88
CA GLN A 88 -17.62 5.65 5.69
C GLN A 88 -18.75 6.62 5.26
N GLY A 89 -19.21 6.52 4.01
CA GLY A 89 -20.28 7.35 3.42
C GLY A 89 -21.72 6.87 3.68
N LEU A 90 -21.91 5.68 4.24
CA LEU A 90 -23.22 5.14 4.56
C LEU A 90 -23.55 5.49 6.01
N GLY A 91 -24.55 6.35 6.24
CA GLY A 91 -25.09 6.71 7.56
C GLY A 91 -25.81 5.57 8.28
N LEU A 92 -25.34 4.34 8.11
CA LEU A 92 -25.85 3.15 8.78
C LEU A 92 -25.47 3.21 10.25
N PHE A 93 -26.43 2.90 11.12
CA PHE A 93 -26.23 2.84 12.57
C PHE A 93 -25.04 1.94 12.97
N VAL A 94 -24.79 0.87 12.19
CA VAL A 94 -23.69 -0.07 12.40
C VAL A 94 -22.32 0.59 12.20
N ALA A 95 -22.17 1.51 11.23
CA ALA A 95 -20.93 2.23 10.96
C ALA A 95 -20.63 3.34 12.00
N GLN A 96 -21.65 3.86 12.67
CA GLN A 96 -21.53 4.94 13.66
C GLN A 96 -21.27 4.43 15.09
N CYS A 97 -21.54 3.15 15.36
CA CYS A 97 -21.42 2.61 16.71
C CYS A 97 -19.96 2.31 17.09
N SER A 98 -19.44 3.01 18.10
CA SER A 98 -18.07 2.82 18.62
C SER A 98 -17.76 1.40 19.14
N LYS A 99 -18.78 0.59 19.44
CA LYS A 99 -18.62 -0.80 19.92
C LYS A 99 -18.55 -1.83 18.79
N LEU A 100 -18.90 -1.43 17.56
CA LEU A 100 -18.86 -2.26 16.35
C LEU A 100 -17.66 -1.93 15.46
N LYS A 101 -16.83 -0.95 15.86
CA LYS A 101 -15.57 -0.65 15.20
C LYS A 101 -14.61 -1.83 15.31
N THR A 102 -13.94 -2.11 14.20
CA THR A 102 -12.92 -3.16 14.09
C THR A 102 -11.90 -3.03 15.22
N PRO A 103 -11.77 -4.04 16.11
CA PRO A 103 -10.78 -4.04 17.17
C PRO A 103 -9.37 -3.86 16.62
N TRP A 104 -8.47 -3.21 17.38
CA TRP A 104 -7.07 -3.01 16.97
C TRP A 104 -6.34 -4.30 16.55
N LEU A 105 -6.71 -5.45 17.12
CA LEU A 105 -6.19 -6.76 16.73
C LEU A 105 -6.63 -7.21 15.34
N GLU A 106 -7.81 -6.81 14.89
CA GLU A 106 -8.35 -7.13 13.57
C GLU A 106 -7.87 -6.15 12.49
N ILE A 107 -7.53 -4.91 12.87
CA ILE A 107 -6.88 -3.94 11.97
C ILE A 107 -5.56 -4.52 11.42
N SER A 108 -4.77 -5.19 12.26
CA SER A 108 -3.50 -5.83 11.83
C SER A 108 -3.70 -6.88 10.73
N LYS A 109 -4.85 -7.56 10.71
CA LYS A 109 -5.19 -8.57 9.69
C LYS A 109 -5.72 -7.95 8.39
N SER A 110 -6.16 -6.70 8.45
CA SER A 110 -6.78 -5.96 7.35
C SER A 110 -5.86 -4.87 6.80
N ILE A 111 -4.55 -4.95 7.11
CA ILE A 111 -3.55 -4.03 6.57
C ILE A 111 -3.44 -4.26 5.07
N VAL A 112 -3.72 -3.20 4.32
CA VAL A 112 -3.68 -3.16 2.87
C VAL A 112 -2.29 -2.74 2.40
N ASP A 113 -1.69 -1.73 3.04
CA ASP A 113 -0.36 -1.23 2.70
C ASP A 113 0.33 -0.51 3.86
N VAL A 114 1.65 -0.44 3.78
CA VAL A 114 2.55 0.22 4.72
C VAL A 114 3.32 1.31 3.99
N GLY A 115 3.10 2.55 4.40
CA GLY A 115 3.79 3.73 3.91
C GLY A 115 5.02 4.08 4.73
N ILE A 116 6.18 4.19 4.09
CA ILE A 116 7.42 4.68 4.69
C ILE A 116 8.27 5.42 3.65
N PHE A 117 8.98 6.48 4.07
CA PHE A 117 9.90 7.22 3.18
C PHE A 117 9.27 7.76 1.87
N GLY A 118 7.95 7.99 1.85
CA GLY A 118 7.22 8.49 0.69
C GLY A 118 6.77 7.42 -0.29
N TYR A 119 7.01 6.15 0.03
CA TYR A 119 6.62 5.00 -0.79
C TYR A 119 5.63 4.11 -0.05
N TRP A 120 4.84 3.37 -0.81
CA TRP A 120 3.88 2.37 -0.33
C TRP A 120 4.43 0.99 -0.65
N ILE A 121 4.87 0.27 0.39
CA ILE A 121 5.74 -0.90 0.24
C ILE A 121 5.05 -2.01 -0.58
N TYR A 122 3.80 -2.35 -0.28
CA TYR A 122 3.12 -3.46 -0.95
C TYR A 122 2.67 -3.09 -2.35
N LEU A 123 2.20 -1.85 -2.55
CA LEU A 123 1.87 -1.36 -3.88
C LEU A 123 3.08 -1.33 -4.82
N GLU A 124 4.25 -0.89 -4.33
CA GLU A 124 5.50 -0.91 -5.11
C GLU A 124 5.98 -2.34 -5.38
N ASP A 125 5.87 -3.23 -4.39
CA ASP A 125 6.26 -4.64 -4.56
C ASP A 125 5.39 -5.35 -5.60
N ALA A 126 4.07 -5.11 -5.57
CA ALA A 126 3.12 -5.64 -6.55
C ALA A 126 3.41 -5.18 -7.98
N MET A 127 4.04 -4.01 -8.15
CA MET A 127 4.37 -3.43 -9.45
C MET A 127 5.73 -3.85 -10.01
N LYS A 128 6.59 -4.57 -9.27
CA LYS A 128 7.95 -4.94 -9.75
C LYS A 128 7.96 -5.77 -11.03
N ASN A 129 7.03 -6.71 -11.17
CA ASN A 129 6.93 -7.65 -12.31
C ASN A 129 5.55 -7.57 -12.98
N TYR A 130 4.98 -6.36 -13.06
CA TYR A 130 3.62 -6.15 -13.59
C TYR A 130 3.47 -6.46 -15.09
N ASP A 131 4.58 -6.48 -15.82
CA ASP A 131 4.72 -6.76 -17.26
C ASP A 131 5.15 -8.20 -17.56
N ILE A 132 5.18 -9.08 -16.55
CA ILE A 132 5.50 -10.50 -16.71
C ILE A 132 4.25 -11.33 -16.41
N ASN A 133 3.72 -11.99 -17.42
CA ASN A 133 2.67 -12.98 -17.25
C ASN A 133 3.26 -14.40 -17.14
N GLU A 134 3.32 -14.93 -15.92
CA GLU A 134 3.76 -16.30 -15.66
C GLU A 134 2.97 -17.36 -16.45
N ASN A 135 1.71 -17.07 -16.82
CA ASN A 135 0.89 -18.01 -17.56
C ASN A 135 1.33 -18.20 -19.02
N GLU A 136 2.09 -17.25 -19.57
CA GLU A 136 2.64 -17.35 -20.94
C GLU A 136 3.64 -18.49 -21.08
N TRP A 137 4.26 -18.92 -19.97
CA TRP A 137 5.36 -19.87 -19.98
C TRP A 137 4.89 -21.24 -19.46
N ASP A 138 5.39 -22.31 -20.07
CA ASP A 138 5.25 -23.67 -19.53
C ASP A 138 6.30 -23.95 -18.44
N GLU A 139 6.22 -25.12 -17.80
CA GLU A 139 7.16 -25.53 -16.73
C GLU A 139 8.61 -25.66 -17.23
N THR A 140 8.80 -25.74 -18.56
CA THR A 140 10.12 -25.81 -19.22
C THR A 140 10.64 -24.46 -19.70
N GLY A 141 9.89 -23.37 -19.51
CA GLY A 141 10.28 -22.01 -19.92
C GLY A 141 10.05 -21.70 -21.40
N ASN A 142 9.23 -22.48 -22.11
CA ASN A 142 8.81 -22.16 -23.47
C ASN A 142 7.49 -21.39 -23.45
N MET A 143 7.28 -20.50 -24.42
CA MET A 143 5.99 -19.85 -24.60
C MET A 143 4.92 -20.88 -24.97
N LYS A 144 3.82 -20.88 -24.22
CA LYS A 144 2.61 -21.64 -24.57
C LYS A 144 2.03 -21.07 -25.86
N ALA A 145 1.63 -21.95 -26.77
CA ALA A 145 0.94 -21.54 -27.98
C ALA A 145 -0.31 -20.74 -27.61
N SER A 146 -0.40 -19.49 -28.06
CA SER A 146 -1.55 -18.63 -27.83
C SER A 146 -2.80 -19.28 -28.43
N SER A 147 -3.72 -19.76 -27.57
CA SER A 147 -5.02 -20.23 -28.02
C SER A 147 -5.83 -19.02 -28.49
N ARG A 148 -5.98 -18.87 -29.80
CA ARG A 148 -6.89 -17.91 -30.43
C ARG A 148 -8.34 -18.24 -30.11
#